data_AF-A0A858ZYX1-F1
#
_entry.id   AF-A0A858ZYX1-F1
#
_cell.length_a   1.000
_cell.length_b   1.000
_cell.length_c   1.000
_cell.angle_alpha   90.00
_cell.angle_beta   90.00
_cell.angle_gamma   90.00
#
_symmetry.space_group_name_H-M   'P 1'
#
loop_
_entity.id
_entity.type
_entity.pdbx_description
1 polymer ?
#
loop_
_entity_poly.entity_id
_entity_poly.type
_entity_poly.pdbx_seq_one_letter_code
_entity_poly.pdbx_strand_id
1 'polypeptide(L)'
;MSHGKGYDLILQAFTGMVSIMGEPGSGPVRAPYSPVDQGTGMHALSAILAALLHKRNTGEGCRIGVSLFDTGIAFLGYMMQSYWEKGAEPKRFGCAHESLCPYQNFMAADKPILIGVASEPLWQRTRSQAGPYSTTKVRTTENCNPSTSP
;
A
#
# COMPACT_ATOMS: atom_id res chain seq x y z
N MET A 1 -0.62 -1.47 -23.08
CA MET A 1 0.45 -2.44 -23.41
C MET A 1 -0.14 -3.67 -24.13
N SER A 2 -0.84 -3.51 -25.26
CA SER A 2 -1.57 -4.63 -25.91
C SER A 2 -0.68 -5.68 -26.59
N HIS A 3 0.61 -5.39 -26.79
CA HIS A 3 1.55 -6.26 -27.50
C HIS A 3 2.85 -6.52 -26.70
N GLY A 4 2.90 -6.09 -25.43
CA GLY A 4 4.06 -6.29 -24.55
C GLY A 4 3.93 -7.59 -23.74
N LYS A 5 5.07 -8.20 -23.38
CA LYS A 5 5.06 -9.34 -22.46
C LYS A 5 4.69 -8.85 -21.05
N GLY A 6 3.60 -9.39 -20.50
CA GLY A 6 3.10 -9.03 -19.18
C GLY A 6 3.70 -9.93 -18.09
N TYR A 7 4.85 -9.55 -17.56
CA TYR A 7 5.44 -10.21 -16.39
C TYR A 7 5.23 -9.35 -15.15
N ASP A 8 4.92 -9.99 -14.02
CA ASP A 8 4.66 -9.31 -12.75
C ASP A 8 5.69 -8.23 -12.40
N LEU A 9 6.99 -8.56 -12.45
CA LEU A 9 8.06 -7.60 -12.19
C LEU A 9 8.01 -6.37 -13.10
N ILE A 10 7.78 -6.58 -14.40
CA ILE A 10 7.68 -5.49 -15.37
C ILE A 10 6.48 -4.61 -15.02
N LEU A 11 5.36 -5.22 -14.63
CA LEU A 11 4.16 -4.47 -14.27
C LEU A 11 4.30 -3.77 -12.92
N GLN A 12 4.94 -4.36 -11.91
CA GLN A 12 5.28 -3.65 -10.67
C GLN A 12 6.10 -2.39 -10.97
N ALA A 13 7.07 -2.49 -11.88
CA ALA A 13 7.87 -1.34 -12.27
C ALA A 13 7.07 -0.31 -13.08
N PHE A 14 6.38 -0.77 -14.12
CA PHE A 14 5.68 0.07 -15.07
C PHE A 14 4.46 0.78 -14.46
N THR A 15 3.76 0.14 -13.54
CA THR A 15 2.63 0.77 -12.83
C THR A 15 3.08 1.76 -11.76
N GLY A 16 4.35 1.75 -11.35
CA GLY A 16 4.89 2.64 -10.32
C GLY A 16 4.95 2.04 -8.92
N MET A 17 4.59 0.77 -8.72
CA MET A 17 4.67 0.13 -7.40
C MET A 17 6.11 0.17 -6.83
N VAL A 18 7.12 -0.04 -7.68
CA VAL A 18 8.54 -0.01 -7.23
C VAL A 18 9.03 1.40 -6.86
N SER A 19 8.30 2.45 -7.26
CA SER A 19 8.67 3.82 -6.92
C SER A 19 8.27 4.21 -5.50
N ILE A 20 7.34 3.47 -4.88
CA ILE A 20 6.80 3.76 -3.56
C ILE A 20 7.21 2.76 -2.49
N MET A 21 7.79 1.61 -2.88
CA MET A 21 8.28 0.59 -1.98
C MET A 21 9.76 0.79 -1.61
N GLY A 22 10.12 0.38 -0.40
CA GLY A 22 11.47 0.45 0.14
C GLY A 22 11.67 1.57 1.16
N GLU A 23 12.90 1.71 1.64
CA GLU A 23 13.29 2.76 2.57
C GLU A 23 13.56 4.08 1.84
N PRO A 24 13.43 5.24 2.51
CA PRO A 24 13.86 6.50 1.95
C PRO A 24 15.32 6.43 1.46
N GLY A 25 15.56 6.72 0.17
CA GLY A 25 16.89 6.73 -0.43
C GLY A 25 17.44 5.36 -0.87
N SER A 26 16.74 4.24 -0.66
CA SER A 26 17.25 2.90 -1.04
C SER A 26 17.21 2.58 -2.54
N GLY A 27 16.66 3.49 -3.36
CA GLY A 27 16.32 3.20 -4.76
C GLY A 27 15.04 2.36 -4.91
N PRO A 28 14.69 1.94 -6.15
CA PRO A 28 13.50 1.14 -6.41
C PRO A 28 13.56 -0.25 -5.78
N VAL A 29 12.51 -0.63 -5.06
CA VAL A 29 12.39 -1.95 -4.43
C VAL A 29 11.11 -2.60 -4.95
N ARG A 30 11.16 -3.89 -5.29
CA ARG A 30 9.98 -4.67 -5.68
C ARG A 30 9.39 -5.44 -4.51
N ALA A 31 8.13 -5.84 -4.63
CA ALA A 31 7.60 -6.90 -3.79
C ALA A 31 8.32 -8.22 -4.13
N PRO A 32 8.71 -9.03 -3.12
CA PRO A 32 9.49 -10.25 -3.35
C PRO A 32 8.65 -11.37 -4.00
N TYR A 33 7.33 -11.34 -3.82
CA TYR A 33 6.35 -12.22 -4.44
C TYR A 33 5.72 -11.58 -5.69
N SER A 34 4.74 -12.24 -6.31
CA SER A 34 4.04 -11.79 -7.52
C SER A 34 2.64 -11.23 -7.21
N PRO A 35 2.51 -10.02 -6.62
CA PRO A 35 1.22 -9.46 -6.26
C PRO A 35 0.31 -9.24 -7.47
N VAL A 36 0.85 -8.75 -8.59
CA VAL A 36 0.07 -8.39 -9.78
C VAL A 36 -0.50 -9.63 -10.44
N ASP A 37 0.28 -10.71 -10.55
CA ASP A 37 -0.20 -12.00 -11.04
C ASP A 37 -1.30 -12.56 -10.14
N GLN A 38 -1.07 -12.59 -8.82
CA GLN A 38 -2.04 -13.13 -7.85
C GLN A 38 -3.34 -12.30 -7.83
N GLY A 39 -3.23 -10.98 -7.84
CA GLY A 39 -4.35 -10.06 -7.90
C GLY A 39 -5.15 -10.23 -9.19
N THR A 40 -4.48 -10.37 -10.33
CA THR A 40 -5.14 -10.56 -11.62
C THR A 40 -5.86 -11.90 -11.67
N GLY A 41 -5.26 -12.95 -11.10
CA GLY A 41 -5.91 -14.25 -10.93
C GLY A 41 -7.19 -14.14 -10.09
N MET A 42 -7.17 -13.34 -9.02
CA MET A 42 -8.35 -13.10 -8.17
C MET A 42 -9.43 -12.29 -8.89
N HIS A 43 -9.03 -11.29 -9.69
CA HIS A 43 -9.94 -10.55 -10.56
C HIS A 43 -10.57 -11.47 -11.63
N ALA A 44 -9.77 -12.38 -12.21
CA ALA A 44 -10.26 -13.37 -13.17
C ALA A 44 -11.27 -14.32 -12.54
N LEU A 45 -10.97 -14.85 -11.35
CA LEU A 45 -11.89 -15.69 -10.60
C LEU A 45 -13.22 -14.97 -10.34
N SER A 46 -13.14 -13.74 -9.82
CA SER A 46 -14.33 -12.91 -9.55
C SER A 46 -15.15 -12.66 -10.83
N ALA A 47 -14.48 -12.35 -11.94
CA ALA A 47 -15.14 -12.14 -13.24
C ALA A 47 -15.80 -13.42 -13.77
N ILE A 48 -15.16 -14.60 -13.61
CA ILE A 48 -15.74 -15.89 -13.99
C ILE A 48 -16.99 -16.18 -13.15
N LEU A 49 -16.92 -16.00 -11.83
CA LEU A 49 -18.07 -16.21 -10.95
C LEU A 49 -19.24 -15.28 -11.31
N ALA A 50 -18.95 -14.01 -11.60
CA ALA A 50 -19.95 -13.05 -12.08
C ALA A 50 -20.55 -13.46 -13.44
N ALA A 51 -19.72 -13.95 -14.37
CA ALA A 51 -20.17 -14.43 -15.68
C ALA A 51 -21.05 -15.68 -15.57
N LEU A 52 -20.75 -16.59 -14.65
CA LEU A 52 -21.58 -17.76 -14.37
C LEU A 52 -22.93 -17.37 -13.78
N LEU A 53 -22.94 -16.39 -12.86
CA LEU A 53 -24.18 -15.84 -12.31
C LEU A 53 -25.01 -15.14 -13.39
N HIS A 54 -24.37 -14.37 -14.25
CA HIS A 54 -25.01 -13.73 -15.40
C HIS A 54 -25.67 -14.79 -16.30
N LYS A 55 -24.91 -15.80 -16.74
CA LYS A 55 -25.42 -16.90 -17.57
C LYS A 55 -26.56 -17.66 -16.91
N ARG A 56 -26.50 -17.87 -15.59
CA ARG A 56 -27.60 -18.51 -14.85
C ARG A 56 -28.89 -17.70 -14.93
N ASN A 57 -28.80 -16.38 -14.87
CA ASN A 57 -29.96 -15.50 -14.83
C ASN A 57 -30.51 -15.15 -16.22
N THR A 58 -29.65 -15.08 -17.25
CA THR A 58 -30.03 -14.65 -18.61
C THR A 58 -30.06 -15.79 -19.63
N GLY A 59 -29.40 -16.91 -19.36
CA GLY A 59 -29.14 -17.98 -20.32
C GLY A 59 -27.93 -17.73 -21.23
N GLU A 60 -27.35 -16.52 -21.21
CA GLU A 60 -26.30 -16.10 -22.15
C GLU A 60 -24.92 -16.06 -21.49
N GLY A 61 -23.90 -16.55 -22.20
CA GLY A 61 -22.51 -16.37 -21.79
C GLY A 61 -21.99 -14.97 -22.10
N CYS A 62 -20.89 -14.57 -21.46
CA CYS A 62 -20.21 -13.32 -21.78
C CYS A 62 -18.69 -13.52 -21.92
N ARG A 63 -18.04 -12.60 -22.62
CA ARG A 63 -16.58 -12.52 -22.68
C ARG A 63 -16.08 -11.66 -21.53
N ILE A 64 -15.15 -12.19 -20.75
CA ILE A 64 -14.46 -11.45 -19.69
C ILE A 64 -13.03 -11.09 -20.14
N GLY A 65 -12.56 -9.93 -19.71
CA GLY A 65 -11.19 -9.47 -19.90
C GLY A 65 -10.61 -9.08 -18.56
N VAL A 66 -9.38 -9.51 -18.29
CA VAL A 66 -8.61 -9.11 -17.12
C VAL A 66 -7.21 -8.68 -17.55
N SER A 67 -6.62 -7.77 -16.78
CA SER A 67 -5.39 -7.07 -17.15
C SER A 67 -4.46 -7.02 -15.94
N LEU A 68 -3.21 -7.47 -16.14
CA LEU A 68 -2.14 -7.29 -15.16
C LEU A 68 -1.88 -5.80 -14.92
N PHE A 69 -1.95 -4.99 -15.97
CA PHE A 69 -1.75 -3.55 -15.85
C PHE A 69 -2.83 -2.91 -14.98
N ASP A 70 -4.10 -3.22 -15.23
CA ASP A 70 -5.22 -2.63 -14.49
C ASP A 70 -5.15 -3.04 -13.02
N THR A 71 -4.74 -4.29 -12.74
CA THR A 71 -4.50 -4.77 -11.38
C THR A 71 -3.36 -4.01 -10.70
N GLY A 72 -2.22 -3.81 -11.38
CA GLY A 72 -1.09 -3.05 -10.81
C GLY A 72 -1.46 -1.60 -10.48
N ILE A 73 -2.22 -0.94 -11.36
CA ILE A 73 -2.74 0.42 -11.11
C ILE A 73 -3.73 0.41 -9.94
N ALA A 74 -4.65 -0.56 -9.88
CA ALA A 74 -5.63 -0.67 -8.80
C ALA A 74 -4.96 -0.81 -7.42
N PHE A 75 -3.84 -1.53 -7.33
CA PHE A 75 -3.09 -1.70 -6.08
C PHE A 75 -2.44 -0.42 -5.55
N LEU A 76 -2.20 0.58 -6.40
CA LEU A 76 -1.70 1.87 -5.93
C LEU A 76 -2.75 2.63 -5.11
N GLY A 77 -4.04 2.41 -5.37
CA GLY A 77 -5.15 2.91 -4.57
C GLY A 77 -4.95 4.34 -4.04
N TYR A 78 -4.75 4.47 -2.73
CA TYR A 78 -4.60 5.75 -2.06
C TYR A 78 -3.33 6.52 -2.45
N MET A 79 -2.24 5.84 -2.84
CA MET A 79 -1.01 6.51 -3.29
C MET A 79 -1.27 7.28 -4.59
N MET A 80 -2.06 6.69 -5.47
CA MET A 80 -2.52 7.36 -6.69
C MET A 80 -3.40 8.55 -6.35
N GLN A 81 -4.35 8.39 -5.42
CA GLN A 81 -5.18 9.50 -4.93
C GLN A 81 -4.33 10.64 -4.35
N SER A 82 -3.30 10.31 -3.56
CA SER A 82 -2.43 11.32 -2.95
C SER A 82 -1.65 12.13 -3.98
N TYR A 83 -1.20 11.50 -5.07
CA TYR A 83 -0.60 12.20 -6.21
C TYR A 83 -1.59 13.18 -6.84
N TRP A 84 -2.83 12.75 -7.08
CA TRP A 84 -3.86 13.61 -7.67
C TRP A 84 -4.24 14.80 -6.77
N GLU A 85 -4.26 14.60 -5.46
CA GLU A 85 -4.59 15.64 -4.49
C GLU A 85 -3.45 16.65 -4.30
N LYS A 86 -2.21 16.17 -4.19
CA LYS A 86 -1.04 16.99 -3.83
C LYS A 86 -0.25 17.50 -5.04
N GLY A 87 -0.45 16.92 -6.23
CA GLY A 87 0.34 17.21 -7.42
C GLY A 87 1.81 16.80 -7.31
N ALA A 88 2.15 15.90 -6.38
CA ALA A 88 3.52 15.49 -6.08
C ALA A 88 3.61 13.96 -6.00
N GLU A 89 4.71 13.39 -6.52
CA GLU A 89 4.93 11.95 -6.48
C GLU A 89 4.99 11.41 -5.04
N PRO A 90 4.30 10.29 -4.73
CA PRO A 90 4.37 9.68 -3.42
C PRO A 90 5.80 9.24 -3.09
N LYS A 91 6.19 9.42 -1.83
CA LYS A 91 7.52 9.06 -1.34
C LYS A 91 7.54 7.64 -0.80
N ARG A 92 8.74 7.09 -0.69
CA ARG A 92 9.00 5.86 0.08
C ARG A 92 8.97 6.19 1.56
N PHE A 93 8.19 5.42 2.31
CA PHE A 93 8.06 5.59 3.77
C PHE A 93 8.58 4.37 4.55
N GLY A 94 9.16 3.36 3.89
CA GLY A 94 9.52 2.11 4.54
C GLY A 94 8.28 1.46 5.15
N CYS A 95 8.34 1.16 6.45
CA CYS A 95 7.18 0.66 7.20
C CYS A 95 6.27 1.77 7.77
N ALA A 96 6.64 3.05 7.60
CA ALA A 96 5.87 4.16 8.15
C ALA A 96 4.64 4.48 7.29
N HIS A 97 3.56 4.93 7.93
CA HIS A 97 2.41 5.51 7.25
C HIS A 97 2.56 7.04 7.14
N GLU A 98 2.22 7.63 5.99
CA GLU A 98 2.40 9.07 5.74
C GLU A 98 1.66 9.95 6.77
N SER A 99 0.41 9.61 7.08
CA SER A 99 -0.48 10.45 7.89
C SER A 99 -0.73 9.94 9.31
N LEU A 100 -0.15 8.80 9.73
CA LEU A 100 -0.41 8.19 11.04
C LEU A 100 0.90 8.05 11.82
N CYS A 101 0.88 8.44 13.10
CA CYS A 101 2.03 8.26 13.96
C CYS A 101 1.64 8.03 15.43
N PRO A 102 2.25 7.04 16.12
CA PRO A 102 3.20 6.05 15.60
C PRO A 102 2.50 5.00 14.72
N TYR A 103 2.92 4.87 13.46
CA TYR A 103 2.50 3.78 12.57
C TYR A 103 3.71 3.35 11.75
N GLN A 104 4.68 2.70 12.41
CA GLN A 104 5.99 2.38 11.85
C GLN A 104 6.70 1.28 12.65
N ASN A 105 7.87 0.86 12.18
CA ASN A 105 8.76 -0.03 12.91
C ASN A 105 9.59 0.72 13.97
N PHE A 106 9.91 0.04 15.07
CA PHE A 106 10.74 0.50 16.16
C PHE A 106 11.72 -0.61 16.54
N MET A 107 12.95 -0.24 16.89
CA MET A 107 13.93 -1.20 17.38
C MET A 107 13.60 -1.59 18.82
N ALA A 108 13.39 -2.87 19.09
CA ALA A 108 13.38 -3.41 20.45
C ALA A 108 14.72 -4.08 20.78
N ALA A 109 14.84 -4.61 22.00
CA ALA A 109 16.09 -5.19 22.50
C ALA A 109 16.55 -6.43 21.70
N ASP A 110 15.61 -7.19 21.13
CA ASP A 110 15.88 -8.42 20.40
C ASP A 110 15.63 -8.29 18.90
N LYS A 111 14.48 -7.70 18.51
CA LYS A 111 14.05 -7.57 17.11
C LYS A 111 13.25 -6.30 16.88
N PRO A 112 13.14 -5.81 15.62
CA PRO A 112 12.22 -4.74 15.29
C PRO A 112 10.77 -5.15 15.57
N ILE A 113 9.98 -4.23 16.10
CA ILE A 113 8.53 -4.37 16.31
C ILE A 113 7.80 -3.30 15.51
N LEU A 114 6.60 -3.61 15.01
CA LEU A 114 5.76 -2.63 14.32
C LEU A 114 4.66 -2.16 15.27
N ILE A 115 4.56 -0.84 15.45
CA ILE A 115 3.55 -0.22 16.31
C ILE A 115 2.66 0.63 15.42
N GLY A 116 1.37 0.29 15.38
CA GLY A 116 0.33 1.00 14.63
C GLY A 116 -0.72 1.59 15.56
N VAL A 117 -0.64 2.90 15.80
CA VAL A 117 -1.60 3.69 16.58
C VAL A 117 -2.32 4.63 15.63
N ALA A 118 -3.59 4.33 15.39
CA ALA A 118 -4.41 5.06 14.42
C ALA A 118 -5.47 5.97 15.08
N SER A 119 -5.45 6.13 16.41
CA SER A 119 -6.44 6.95 17.13
C SER A 119 -5.95 7.40 18.50
N GLU A 120 -6.51 8.50 18.99
CA GLU A 120 -6.19 9.06 20.31
C GLU A 120 -6.47 8.09 21.48
N PRO A 121 -7.61 7.37 21.54
CA PRO A 121 -7.82 6.38 22.60
C PRO A 121 -6.78 5.25 22.59
N LEU A 122 -6.32 4.84 21.41
CA LEU A 122 -5.28 3.84 21.28
C LEU A 122 -3.93 4.40 21.74
N TRP A 123 -3.64 5.66 21.41
CA TRP A 123 -2.44 6.36 21.89
C TRP A 123 -2.39 6.42 23.41
N GLN A 124 -3.48 6.81 24.07
CA GLN A 124 -3.57 6.86 25.52
C GLN A 124 -3.29 5.51 26.19
N ARG A 125 -3.81 4.41 25.61
CA ARG A 125 -3.55 3.04 26.10
C ARG A 125 -2.10 2.61 25.87
N THR A 126 -1.52 2.94 24.71
CA THR A 126 -0.12 2.62 24.42
C THR A 126 0.82 3.38 25.37
N ARG A 127 0.54 4.66 25.63
CA ARG A 127 1.34 5.47 26.58
C ARG A 127 1.31 4.92 28.00
N SER A 128 0.15 4.47 28.49
CA SER A 128 0.06 3.93 29.85
C SER A 128 0.85 2.63 30.04
N GLN A 129 1.10 1.88 28.96
CA GLN A 129 1.87 0.64 28.98
C GLN A 129 3.38 0.85 28.73
N ALA A 130 3.77 1.92 28.01
CA ALA A 130 5.15 2.16 27.59
C ALA A 130 6.10 2.67 28.70
N GLY A 131 5.57 3.08 29.85
CA GLY A 131 6.36 3.60 30.98
C GLY A 131 7.07 4.94 30.71
N PRO A 132 7.82 5.49 31.69
CA PRO A 132 8.45 6.82 31.60
C PRO A 132 9.65 6.93 30.63
N TYR A 133 10.01 5.85 29.92
CA TYR A 133 11.18 5.80 29.03
C TYR A 133 10.90 6.19 27.58
N SER A 134 9.74 6.80 27.29
CA SER A 134 9.42 7.32 25.96
C SER A 134 10.22 8.61 25.64
N THR A 135 11.55 8.55 25.65
CA THR A 135 12.44 9.60 25.12
C THR A 135 12.71 9.45 23.63
N THR A 136 12.22 8.38 22.98
CA THR A 136 12.09 8.40 21.53
C THR A 136 11.10 9.50 21.21
N LYS A 137 11.53 10.56 20.50
CA LYS A 137 10.64 11.55 19.91
C LYS A 137 9.70 10.83 18.94
N VAL A 138 8.66 10.19 19.47
CA VAL A 138 7.51 9.74 18.70
C VAL A 138 6.94 11.03 18.16
N ARG A 139 7.07 11.27 16.86
CA ARG A 139 6.44 12.42 16.21
C ARG A 139 4.95 12.29 16.52
N THR A 140 4.40 13.15 17.36
CA THR A 140 2.95 13.25 17.46
C THR A 140 2.41 13.73 16.11
N THR A 141 1.15 13.49 15.82
CA THR A 141 0.50 13.91 14.57
C THR A 141 0.71 15.40 14.24
N GLU A 142 0.91 16.24 15.25
CA GLU A 142 1.30 17.67 15.13
C GLU A 142 2.69 17.89 14.47
N ASN A 143 3.60 16.92 14.52
CA ASN A 143 4.97 16.98 13.99
C ASN A 143 5.19 16.09 12.73
N CYS A 144 4.13 15.49 12.19
CA CYS A 144 4.20 14.71 10.95
C CYS A 144 4.06 15.56 9.69
N ASN A 145 3.67 16.83 9.79
CA ASN A 145 3.57 17.73 8.66
C ASN A 145 4.79 18.68 8.61
N PRO A 146 5.71 18.55 7.64
CA PRO A 146 6.83 19.50 7.50
C PRO A 146 6.39 20.91 7.11
N SER A 147 5.09 21.15 6.85
CA SER A 147 4.53 22.49 6.59
C SER A 147 3.99 23.19 7.84
N THR A 148 4.01 22.56 9.01
CA THR A 148 3.67 23.20 10.29
C THR A 148 4.91 23.29 11.17
N SER A 149 5.82 24.18 10.79
CA SER A 149 6.76 24.85 11.69
C SER A 149 6.84 26.31 11.22
N PRO A 150 6.74 27.30 12.13
CA PRO A 150 6.83 28.71 11.79
C PRO A 150 8.20 29.10 11.21
#